data_AF-A0A926BSV5-F1
#
_entry.id   AF-A0A926BSV5-F1
#
_cell.length_a   1.000
_cell.length_b   1.000
_cell.length_c   1.000
_cell.angle_alpha   90.00
_cell.angle_beta   90.00
_cell.angle_gamma   90.00
#
_symmetry.space_group_name_H-M   'P 1'
#
loop_
_entity.id
_entity.type
_entity.pdbx_description
1 polymer ?
#
loop_
_entity_poly.entity_id
_entity_poly.type
_entity_poly.pdbx_seq_one_letter_code
_entity_poly.pdbx_strand_id
1 'polypeptide(L)'
;MIPELRREFNASFSERSYQSFRERLDYRCRSPIPFRIAETPVFVPRTIQRQCEEAAVALALQVHSPLYLGASDAALKPEYTGANQTDRSTFLTVDFAMAIDEMGQMVPRLIELQGFPSLMGFLLAYCELA
;
A
#
# COMPACT_ATOMS: atom_id res chain seq x y z
N MET A 1 -14.06 2.81 -7.59
CA MET A 1 -13.30 3.75 -8.46
C MET A 1 -14.20 4.91 -8.87
N ILE A 2 -13.67 6.10 -9.14
CA ILE A 2 -14.42 7.27 -9.61
C ILE A 2 -14.22 7.41 -11.13
N PRO A 3 -15.18 6.97 -11.97
CA PRO A 3 -15.01 6.92 -13.43
C PRO A 3 -14.85 8.30 -14.08
N GLU A 4 -15.47 9.33 -13.52
CA GLU A 4 -15.46 10.70 -14.05
C GLU A 4 -14.04 11.27 -14.03
N LEU A 5 -13.36 11.18 -12.89
CA LEU A 5 -11.98 11.64 -12.72
C LEU A 5 -11.01 10.85 -13.62
N ARG A 6 -11.25 9.55 -13.79
CA ARG A 6 -10.48 8.72 -14.72
C ARG A 6 -10.62 9.19 -16.15
N ARG A 7 -11.85 9.46 -16.61
CA ARG A 7 -12.11 9.98 -17.96
C ARG A 7 -11.47 11.33 -18.17
N GLU A 8 -11.59 12.23 -17.20
CA GLU A 8 -11.02 13.57 -17.24
C GLU A 8 -9.48 13.50 -17.36
N PHE A 9 -8.83 12.72 -16.49
CA PHE A 9 -7.38 12.52 -16.56
C PHE A 9 -6.97 11.97 -17.92
N ASN A 10 -7.65 10.92 -18.40
CA ASN A 10 -7.33 10.26 -19.66
C ASN A 10 -7.55 11.16 -20.89
N ALA A 11 -8.47 12.12 -20.83
CA ALA A 11 -8.67 13.09 -21.92
C ALA A 11 -7.45 14.02 -22.10
N SER A 12 -6.67 14.24 -21.04
CA SER A 12 -5.43 15.04 -21.05
C SER A 12 -4.15 14.21 -21.22
N PHE A 13 -4.28 12.87 -21.22
CA PHE A 13 -3.13 11.98 -21.32
C PHE A 13 -2.38 12.16 -22.64
N SER A 14 -1.04 12.13 -22.57
CA SER A 14 -0.19 12.00 -23.73
C SER A 14 1.02 11.13 -23.44
N GLU A 15 1.50 10.39 -24.45
CA GLU A 15 2.73 9.59 -24.35
C GLU A 15 3.91 10.43 -23.88
N ARG A 16 4.00 11.68 -24.36
CA ARG A 16 5.03 12.64 -23.94
C ARG A 16 4.98 12.93 -22.45
N SER A 17 3.79 13.19 -21.89
CA SER A 17 3.64 13.45 -20.45
C SER A 17 4.01 12.23 -19.61
N TYR A 18 3.64 11.03 -20.07
CA TYR A 18 3.97 9.78 -19.39
C TYR A 18 5.48 9.50 -19.39
N GLN A 19 6.16 9.62 -20.53
CA GLN A 19 7.61 9.42 -20.58
C GLN A 19 8.36 10.47 -19.75
N SER A 20 7.92 11.73 -19.78
CA SER A 20 8.50 12.77 -18.91
C SER A 20 8.32 12.46 -17.42
N PHE A 21 7.18 11.91 -17.01
CA PHE A 21 6.96 11.45 -15.65
C PHE A 21 7.90 10.29 -15.25
N ARG A 22 8.08 9.31 -16.15
CA ARG A 22 9.02 8.19 -15.93
C ARG A 22 10.47 8.66 -15.78
N GLU A 23 10.93 9.56 -16.66
CA GLU A 23 12.27 10.13 -16.57
C GLU A 23 12.50 10.88 -15.26
N ARG A 24 11.50 11.63 -14.78
CA ARG A 24 11.54 12.31 -13.48
C ARG A 24 11.61 11.31 -12.32
N LEU A 25 10.87 10.21 -12.39
CA LEU A 25 10.95 9.14 -11.40
C LEU A 25 12.33 8.48 -11.38
N ASP A 26 12.88 8.13 -12.54
CA ASP A 26 14.21 7.54 -12.67
C ASP A 26 15.27 8.47 -12.07
N TYR A 27 15.18 9.77 -12.37
CA TYR A 27 16.06 10.79 -11.81
C TYR A 27 15.92 10.89 -10.29
N ARG A 28 14.68 10.96 -9.77
CA ARG A 28 14.38 11.09 -8.34
C ARG A 28 14.79 9.85 -7.54
N CYS A 29 14.71 8.67 -8.15
CA CYS A 29 15.12 7.40 -7.56
C CYS A 29 16.61 7.08 -7.82
N ARG A 30 17.30 7.91 -8.62
CA ARG A 30 18.70 7.70 -9.05
C ARG A 30 18.94 6.36 -9.72
N SER A 31 17.90 5.78 -10.33
CA SER A 31 17.94 4.46 -10.96
C SER A 31 16.72 4.29 -11.86
N PRO A 32 16.86 3.61 -13.03
CA PRO A 32 15.72 3.24 -13.84
C PRO A 32 14.74 2.35 -13.07
N ILE A 33 13.44 2.68 -13.13
CA ILE A 33 12.41 1.86 -12.51
C ILE A 33 12.15 0.60 -13.36
N PRO A 34 12.42 -0.62 -12.85
CA PRO A 34 12.40 -1.84 -13.65
C PRO A 34 10.99 -2.44 -13.81
N PHE A 35 9.95 -1.75 -13.36
CA PHE A 35 8.56 -2.20 -13.38
C PHE A 35 7.66 -1.16 -14.03
N ARG A 36 6.45 -1.59 -14.40
CA ARG A 36 5.47 -0.74 -15.08
C ARG A 36 4.83 0.23 -14.10
N ILE A 37 4.68 1.47 -14.54
CA ILE A 37 3.92 2.50 -13.86
C ILE A 37 2.60 2.66 -14.59
N ALA A 38 1.48 2.68 -13.87
CA ALA A 38 0.18 2.86 -14.49
C ALA A 38 0.11 4.24 -15.18
N GLU A 39 -0.34 4.25 -16.44
CA GLU A 39 -0.54 5.48 -17.22
C GLU A 39 -1.69 6.34 -16.66
N THR A 40 -2.57 5.74 -15.87
CA THR A 40 -3.73 6.39 -15.27
C THR A 40 -3.81 6.07 -13.78
N PRO A 41 -3.96 7.08 -12.90
CA PRO A 41 -4.17 6.86 -11.48
C PRO A 41 -5.43 6.04 -11.16
N VAL A 42 -5.42 5.39 -9.99
CA VAL A 42 -6.61 4.75 -9.44
C VAL A 42 -7.34 5.77 -8.57
N PHE A 43 -8.45 6.31 -9.08
CA PHE A 43 -9.29 7.23 -8.33
C PHE A 43 -10.25 6.45 -7.42
N VAL A 44 -10.05 6.52 -6.10
CA VAL A 44 -10.90 5.85 -5.10
C VAL A 44 -11.79 6.85 -4.36
N PRO A 45 -13.04 6.48 -4.00
CA PRO A 45 -13.86 7.29 -3.11
C PRO A 45 -13.17 7.53 -1.75
N ARG A 46 -13.34 8.72 -1.17
CA ARG A 46 -12.80 9.04 0.16
C ARG A 46 -13.26 8.07 1.25
N THR A 47 -14.46 7.50 1.09
CA THR A 47 -14.99 6.48 2.01
C THR A 47 -14.13 5.22 2.02
N ILE A 48 -13.71 4.73 0.85
CA ILE A 48 -12.81 3.56 0.72
C ILE A 48 -11.45 3.86 1.33
N GLN A 49 -10.88 5.03 1.01
CA GLN A 49 -9.61 5.47 1.60
C GLN A 49 -9.68 5.44 3.13
N ARG A 50 -10.72 6.06 3.70
CA ARG A 50 -10.91 6.11 5.16
C ARG A 50 -11.06 4.73 5.78
N GLN A 51 -11.81 3.83 5.13
CA GLN A 51 -11.97 2.45 5.59
C GLN A 51 -10.62 1.70 5.62
N CYS A 52 -9.77 1.86 4.59
CA CYS A 52 -8.44 1.27 4.59
C CYS A 52 -7.56 1.84 5.71
N GLU A 53 -7.56 3.16 5.91
CA GLU A 53 -6.77 3.84 6.95
C GLU A 53 -7.21 3.39 8.36
N GLU A 54 -8.51 3.41 8.64
CA GLU A 54 -9.08 2.94 9.91
C GLU A 54 -8.76 1.47 10.17
N ALA A 55 -8.93 0.60 9.16
CA ALA A 55 -8.63 -0.82 9.27
C ALA A 55 -7.14 -1.09 9.46
N ALA A 56 -6.25 -0.37 8.76
CA ALA A 56 -4.81 -0.51 8.90
C ALA A 56 -4.34 -0.14 10.32
N VAL A 57 -4.86 0.96 10.90
CA VAL A 57 -4.56 1.34 12.28
C VAL A 57 -5.10 0.30 13.27
N ALA A 58 -6.33 -0.17 13.08
CA ALA A 58 -6.91 -1.19 13.96
C ALA A 58 -6.10 -2.49 13.93
N LEU A 59 -5.70 -2.97 12.74
CA LEU A 59 -4.87 -4.15 12.58
C LEU A 59 -3.49 -3.95 13.21
N ALA A 60 -2.86 -2.78 13.00
CA ALA A 60 -1.58 -2.45 13.62
C ALA A 60 -1.67 -2.52 15.15
N LEU A 61 -2.71 -1.95 15.75
CA LEU A 61 -2.92 -2.03 17.21
C LEU A 61 -3.18 -3.46 17.68
N GLN A 62 -3.94 -4.25 16.92
CA GLN A 62 -4.25 -5.63 17.27
C GLN A 62 -3.01 -6.52 17.26
N VAL A 63 -2.18 -6.47 16.22
CA VAL A 63 -0.99 -7.34 16.10
C VAL A 63 0.13 -6.96 17.06
N HIS A 64 0.10 -5.76 17.63
CA HIS A 64 1.01 -5.34 18.70
C HIS A 64 0.41 -5.51 20.11
N SER A 65 -0.79 -6.08 20.23
CA SER A 65 -1.38 -6.32 21.55
C SER A 65 -0.65 -7.45 22.29
N PRO A 66 -0.51 -7.38 23.63
CA PRO A 66 0.12 -8.46 24.39
C PRO A 66 -0.55 -9.82 24.20
N LEU A 67 -1.88 -9.82 24.02
CA LEU A 67 -2.66 -11.02 23.76
C LEU A 67 -2.27 -11.66 22.41
N TYR A 68 -2.16 -10.86 21.35
CA TYR A 68 -1.76 -11.36 20.04
C TYR A 68 -0.32 -11.84 20.04
N LEU A 69 0.61 -11.06 20.62
CA LEU A 69 2.02 -11.44 20.68
C LEU A 69 2.21 -12.78 21.41
N GLY A 70 1.57 -12.97 22.57
CA GLY A 70 1.63 -14.24 23.30
C GLY A 70 1.07 -15.43 22.49
N ALA A 71 0.04 -15.21 21.67
CA ALA A 71 -0.49 -16.24 20.78
C ALA A 71 0.44 -16.51 19.57
N SER A 72 1.06 -15.46 19.02
CA SER A 72 1.97 -15.54 17.88
C SER A 72 3.29 -16.24 18.24
N ASP A 73 3.85 -15.94 19.42
CA ASP A 73 5.09 -16.55 19.90
C ASP A 73 4.96 -18.06 20.02
N ALA A 74 3.80 -18.55 20.47
CA ALA A 74 3.53 -19.98 20.57
C ALA A 74 3.46 -20.70 19.20
N ALA A 75 3.26 -19.95 18.11
CA ALA A 75 3.23 -20.50 16.76
C ALA A 75 4.62 -20.60 16.10
N LEU A 76 5.63 -19.90 16.63
CA LEU A 76 6.99 -19.91 16.10
C LEU A 76 7.78 -21.11 16.65
N LYS A 77 8.53 -21.76 15.77
CA LYS A 77 9.54 -22.74 16.22
C LYS A 77 10.78 -22.01 16.74
N PRO A 78 11.52 -22.58 17.70
CA PRO A 78 12.72 -21.94 18.25
C PRO A 78 13.73 -21.53 17.17
N GLU A 79 13.91 -22.33 16.12
CA GLU A 79 14.83 -22.03 15.01
C GLU A 79 14.43 -20.83 14.13
N TYR A 80 13.17 -20.39 14.21
CA TYR A 80 12.64 -19.22 13.48
C TYR A 80 12.48 -17.98 14.36
N THR A 81 12.90 -18.07 15.64
CA THR A 81 12.81 -16.94 16.57
C THR A 81 14.02 -16.03 16.40
N GLY A 82 13.78 -14.76 16.05
CA GLY A 82 14.81 -13.74 16.01
C GLY A 82 15.26 -13.31 17.41
N ALA A 83 16.56 -13.12 17.62
CA ALA A 83 17.07 -12.53 18.85
C ALA A 83 16.77 -11.01 18.90
N ASN A 84 16.62 -10.46 20.11
CA ASN A 84 16.48 -9.02 20.36
C ASN A 84 15.30 -8.35 19.62
N GLN A 85 14.13 -9.00 19.60
CA GLN A 85 12.92 -8.39 19.05
C GLN A 85 12.55 -7.12 19.80
N THR A 86 12.08 -6.12 19.07
CA THR A 86 11.55 -4.87 19.65
C THR A 86 10.05 -4.97 19.87
N ASP A 87 9.53 -4.27 20.88
CA ASP A 87 8.09 -4.23 21.19
C ASP A 87 7.21 -3.67 20.05
N ARG A 88 7.82 -3.02 19.06
CA ARG A 88 7.14 -2.44 17.89
C ARG A 88 7.86 -2.81 16.61
N SER A 89 7.09 -3.12 15.56
CA SER A 89 7.62 -3.25 14.22
C SER A 89 8.12 -1.90 13.70
N THR A 90 9.31 -1.90 13.09
CA THR A 90 9.85 -0.69 12.41
C THR A 90 9.00 -0.31 11.20
N PHE A 91 8.45 -1.31 10.52
CA PHE A 91 7.59 -1.15 9.34
C PHE A 91 6.41 -2.11 9.43
N LEU A 92 5.25 -1.66 8.99
CA LEU A 92 4.06 -2.50 8.82
C LEU A 92 3.29 -1.97 7.62
N THR A 93 3.09 -2.83 6.62
CA THR A 93 2.25 -2.57 5.47
C THR A 93 1.03 -3.48 5.54
N VAL A 94 -0.15 -2.93 5.23
CA VAL A 94 -1.41 -3.67 5.21
C VAL A 94 -2.00 -3.56 3.81
N ASP A 95 -2.09 -4.69 3.13
CA ASP A 95 -2.58 -4.76 1.76
C ASP A 95 -4.07 -5.12 1.73
N PHE A 96 -4.83 -4.35 0.95
CA PHE A 96 -6.26 -4.54 0.77
C PHE A 96 -6.60 -4.82 -0.70
N ALA A 97 -7.42 -5.84 -0.94
CA ALA A 97 -8.16 -5.98 -2.19
C ALA A 97 -9.47 -5.21 -2.12
N MET A 98 -9.85 -4.57 -3.23
CA MET A 98 -11.20 -4.02 -3.37
C MET A 98 -12.14 -5.15 -3.80
N ALA A 99 -13.10 -5.51 -2.94
CA ALA A 99 -14.11 -6.51 -3.21
C ALA A 99 -15.49 -5.87 -3.34
N ILE A 100 -16.45 -6.60 -3.91
CA ILE A 100 -17.87 -6.24 -3.90
C ILE A 100 -18.55 -7.08 -2.82
N ASP A 101 -19.29 -6.44 -1.91
CA ASP A 101 -20.05 -7.14 -0.88
C ASP A 101 -21.42 -7.63 -1.38
N GLU A 102 -22.18 -8.27 -0.49
CA GLU A 102 -23.50 -8.82 -0.79
C GLU A 102 -24.53 -7.75 -1.20
N MET A 103 -24.29 -6.49 -0.84
CA MET A 103 -25.13 -5.34 -1.18
C MET A 103 -24.65 -4.63 -2.46
N GLY A 104 -23.65 -5.18 -3.16
CA GLY A 104 -23.08 -4.60 -4.37
C GLY A 104 -22.15 -3.41 -4.12
N GLN A 105 -21.76 -3.15 -2.87
CA GLN A 105 -20.87 -2.05 -2.52
C GLN A 105 -19.41 -2.47 -2.60
N MET A 106 -18.56 -1.56 -3.07
CA MET A 106 -17.11 -1.75 -3.02
C MET A 106 -16.62 -1.62 -1.58
N VAL A 107 -15.85 -2.60 -1.11
CA VAL A 107 -15.30 -2.63 0.26
C VAL A 107 -13.85 -3.13 0.26
N PRO A 108 -12.97 -2.61 1.13
CA PRO A 108 -11.64 -3.16 1.30
C PRO A 108 -11.69 -4.49 2.06
N ARG A 109 -10.91 -5.47 1.60
CA ARG A 109 -10.71 -6.76 2.27
C ARG A 109 -9.22 -7.00 2.46
N LEU A 110 -8.85 -7.38 3.67
CA LEU A 110 -7.46 -7.70 4.03
C LEU A 110 -6.94 -8.83 3.15
N ILE A 111 -5.76 -8.63 2.56
CA ILE A 111 -5.04 -9.65 1.80
C ILE A 111 -3.81 -10.10 2.58
N GLU A 112 -2.97 -9.16 3.00
CA GLU A 112 -1.68 -9.47 3.63
C GLU A 112 -1.25 -8.38 4.62
N LEU A 113 -0.46 -8.79 5.61
CA LEU A 113 0.34 -7.90 6.46
C LEU A 113 1.82 -8.19 6.19
N GLN A 114 2.61 -7.16 5.90
CA GLN A 114 4.03 -7.28 5.58
C GLN A 114 4.89 -6.45 6.52
N GLY A 115 6.01 -7.02 6.96
CA GLY A 115 6.98 -6.39 7.89
C GLY A 115 8.25 -5.84 7.23
N PHE A 116 8.25 -5.65 5.90
CA PHE A 116 9.43 -5.22 5.14
C PHE A 116 9.18 -3.85 4.48
N PRO A 117 10.19 -2.96 4.40
CA PRO A 117 10.04 -1.60 3.86
C PRO A 117 10.07 -1.56 2.31
N SER A 118 9.57 -2.60 1.65
CA SER A 118 9.54 -2.69 0.19
C SER A 118 8.79 -1.50 -0.41
N LEU A 119 9.38 -0.89 -1.45
CA LEU A 119 8.83 0.26 -2.19
C LEU A 119 8.60 1.55 -1.40
N MET A 120 8.80 1.64 -0.08
CA MET A 120 8.50 2.85 0.69
C MET A 120 9.22 4.11 0.17
N GLY A 121 10.51 3.99 -0.17
CA GLY A 121 11.28 5.09 -0.76
C GLY A 121 10.80 5.47 -2.17
N PHE A 122 10.38 4.48 -2.96
CA PHE A 122 9.79 4.70 -4.28
C PHE A 122 8.42 5.39 -4.17
N LEU A 123 7.57 4.99 -3.23
CA LEU A 123 6.26 5.60 -2.98
C LEU A 123 6.38 7.07 -2.61
N LEU A 124 7.35 7.43 -1.76
CA LEU A 124 7.63 8.83 -1.44
C LEU A 124 7.99 9.62 -2.70
N ALA A 125 8.93 9.12 -3.51
CA ALA A 125 9.32 9.74 -4.78
C ALA A 125 8.15 9.87 -5.76
N TYR A 126 7.27 8.87 -5.80
CA TYR A 126 6.07 8.87 -6.63
C TYR A 126 5.09 9.97 -6.22
N CYS A 127 4.77 10.07 -4.93
CA CYS A 127 3.82 11.07 -4.42
C CYS A 127 4.34 12.51 -4.55
N GLU A 128 5.65 12.74 -4.57
CA GLU A 128 6.23 14.07 -4.79
C GLU A 128 6.10 14.56 -6.26
N LEU A 129 5.98 13.63 -7.20
CA LEU A 129 6.04 13.92 -8.63
C LEU A 129 4.68 13.83 -9.35
N ALA A 130 3.76 13.03 -8.80
CA ALA A 130 2.40 12.81 -9.30
C ALA A 130 1.46 13.97 -8.94
#